data_AF-A0A4T0CUL6-F1
#
_entry.id   AF-A0A4T0CUL6-F1
#
_cell.length_a   1.000
_cell.length_b   1.000
_cell.length_c   1.000
_cell.angle_alpha   90.00
_cell.angle_beta   90.00
_cell.angle_gamma   90.00
#
_symmetry.space_group_name_H-M   'P 1'
#
loop_
_entity.id
_entity.type
_entity.pdbx_description
1 polymer ?
#
loop_
_entity_poly.entity_id
_entity_poly.type
_entity_poly.pdbx_seq_one_letter_code
_entity_poly.pdbx_strand_id
1 'polypeptide(L)'
;MSWKKSTELMDTIRHYANFPATGVSLRQMVQFGERPSVGTLFRASQFLSEELPIRLAHRVQELQELPDGLGDMPSIGRVRDWYAQSFEEITTLPKPTLSSEIRDRLLKPQNGKNSRILSEATKNPSINQGQYRSQLHHNNHDHGENRKNALKRYYSAGDDTNDWPPELNDYNTRFSKTLEKIKRRHDSVVTTVAQGILEYKRKRQRMQIDHNIQAFLDRFYMSRIGIRMLIGQHIALTDQRAHSDPTYVGIICTKTNVRDLAQEAIENARFVCE
;
A
#
# COMPACT_ATOMS: atom_id res chain seq x y z
N MET A 1 -9.31 20.13 -15.20
CA MET A 1 -8.35 19.90 -16.30
C MET A 1 -8.08 18.41 -16.40
N SER A 2 -8.04 17.84 -17.61
CA SER A 2 -7.64 16.45 -17.81
C SER A 2 -6.14 16.32 -17.52
N TRP A 3 -5.74 15.36 -16.68
CA TRP A 3 -4.33 15.06 -16.42
C TRP A 3 -3.63 14.63 -17.73
N LYS A 4 -2.36 15.01 -17.90
CA LYS A 4 -1.57 14.71 -19.10
C LYS A 4 -0.21 14.12 -18.70
N LYS A 5 0.13 12.97 -19.28
CA LYS A 5 1.45 12.35 -19.15
C LYS A 5 2.53 13.24 -19.79
N SER A 6 3.60 13.53 -19.03
CA SER A 6 4.83 14.11 -19.56
C SER A 6 5.89 13.02 -19.77
N THR A 7 6.88 13.28 -20.64
CA THR A 7 8.01 12.38 -20.86
C THR A 7 8.87 12.25 -19.60
N GLU A 8 9.17 13.37 -18.94
CA GLU A 8 9.95 13.43 -17.70
C GLU A 8 9.32 12.60 -16.57
N LEU A 9 7.99 12.64 -16.44
CA LEU A 9 7.27 11.82 -15.46
C LEU A 9 7.45 10.33 -15.73
N MET A 10 7.35 9.91 -17.01
CA MET A 10 7.51 8.51 -17.37
C MET A 10 8.93 8.00 -17.15
N ASP A 11 9.95 8.84 -17.39
CA ASP A 11 11.34 8.48 -17.11
C ASP A 11 11.59 8.38 -15.59
N THR A 12 10.98 9.26 -14.80
CA THR A 12 11.00 9.16 -13.34
C THR A 12 10.31 7.88 -12.86
N ILE A 13 9.15 7.53 -13.41
CA ILE A 13 8.46 6.28 -13.11
C ILE A 13 9.35 5.07 -13.41
N ARG A 14 9.99 5.03 -14.58
CA ARG A 14 10.93 3.96 -14.95
C ARG A 14 12.09 3.85 -13.97
N HIS A 15 12.64 4.98 -13.52
CA HIS A 15 13.67 5.00 -12.50
C HIS A 15 13.18 4.35 -11.20
N TYR A 16 11.98 4.73 -10.73
CA TYR A 16 11.41 4.18 -9.50
C TYR A 16 11.08 2.69 -9.57
N ALA A 17 10.70 2.19 -10.75
CA ALA A 17 10.39 0.77 -10.98
C ALA A 17 11.61 -0.16 -10.92
N ASN A 18 12.83 0.39 -10.85
CA ASN A 18 14.04 -0.41 -10.61
C ASN A 18 14.28 -0.70 -9.12
N PHE A 19 13.60 -0.02 -8.20
CA PHE A 19 13.76 -0.25 -6.77
C PHE A 19 12.84 -1.39 -6.31
N PRO A 20 13.33 -2.33 -5.48
CA PRO A 20 12.48 -3.39 -4.95
C PRO A 20 11.51 -2.84 -3.92
N ALA A 21 10.25 -3.29 -3.98
CA ALA A 21 9.24 -2.95 -2.98
C ALA A 21 9.53 -3.62 -1.64
N THR A 22 9.21 -2.93 -0.55
CA THR A 22 9.48 -3.41 0.81
C THR A 22 8.26 -4.12 1.38
N GLY A 23 8.41 -5.39 1.78
CA GLY A 23 7.35 -6.14 2.45
C GLY A 23 7.08 -5.60 3.86
N VAL A 24 5.80 -5.40 4.19
CA VAL A 24 5.35 -5.00 5.53
C VAL A 24 4.42 -6.09 6.07
N SER A 25 4.73 -6.60 7.26
CA SER A 25 3.89 -7.59 7.95
C SER A 25 2.74 -6.93 8.70
N LEU A 26 1.63 -7.66 8.89
CA LEU A 26 0.51 -7.20 9.71
C LEU A 26 0.96 -6.82 11.14
N ARG A 27 1.90 -7.58 11.71
CA ARG A 27 2.49 -7.29 13.02
C ARG A 27 3.13 -5.89 13.05
N GLN A 28 3.92 -5.55 12.04
CA GLN A 28 4.52 -4.21 11.92
C GLN A 28 3.47 -3.11 11.75
N MET A 29 2.41 -3.37 10.99
CA MET A 29 1.31 -2.42 10.79
C MET A 29 0.53 -2.14 12.10
N VAL A 30 0.30 -3.17 12.92
CA VAL A 30 -0.36 -3.03 14.22
C VAL A 30 0.55 -2.33 15.23
N GLN A 31 1.83 -2.71 15.30
CA GLN A 31 2.80 -2.06 16.21
C GLN A 31 2.93 -0.56 15.96
N PHE A 32 2.80 -0.14 14.70
CA PHE A 32 2.80 1.27 14.34
C PHE A 32 1.55 2.02 14.83
N GLY A 33 0.39 1.39 14.75
CA GLY A 33 -0.90 2.04 15.00
C GLY A 33 -1.47 1.88 16.42
N GLU A 34 -0.86 1.06 17.29
CA GLU A 34 -1.38 0.80 18.64
C GLU A 34 -1.50 2.08 19.48
N ARG A 35 -0.60 3.05 19.25
CA ARG A 35 -0.63 4.40 19.84
C ARG A 35 -0.32 5.45 18.79
N PRO A 36 -1.33 5.98 18.09
CA PRO A 36 -1.12 7.04 17.12
C PRO A 36 -0.80 8.35 17.85
N SER A 37 0.29 8.97 17.44
CA SER A 37 0.73 10.30 17.83
C SER A 37 1.20 11.06 16.59
N VAL A 38 1.36 12.37 16.68
CA VAL A 38 1.79 13.18 15.52
C VAL A 38 3.12 12.66 14.94
N GLY A 39 4.06 12.31 15.82
CA GLY A 39 5.36 11.77 15.44
C GLY A 39 5.27 10.37 14.82
N THR A 40 4.44 9.47 15.36
CA THR A 40 4.27 8.14 14.74
C THR A 40 3.60 8.28 13.38
N LEU A 41 2.47 8.98 13.27
CA LEU A 41 1.80 9.25 11.99
C LEU A 41 2.73 9.82 10.94
N PHE A 42 3.60 10.78 11.32
CA PHE A 42 4.59 11.36 10.42
C PHE A 42 5.58 10.33 9.89
N ARG A 43 6.09 9.41 10.75
CA ARG A 43 6.96 8.31 10.30
C ARG A 43 6.26 7.40 9.30
N ALA A 44 4.96 7.11 9.47
CA ALA A 44 4.23 6.37 8.41
C ALA A 44 4.06 7.19 7.15
N SER A 45 3.76 8.48 7.24
CA SER A 45 3.67 9.34 6.05
C SER A 45 5.00 9.34 5.29
N GLN A 46 6.14 9.43 6.00
CA GLN A 46 7.47 9.31 5.38
C GLN A 46 7.68 7.97 4.71
N PHE A 47 7.44 6.86 5.41
CA PHE A 47 7.56 5.51 4.84
C PHE A 47 6.71 5.36 3.58
N LEU A 48 5.45 5.77 3.62
CA LEU A 48 4.53 5.67 2.48
C LEU A 48 4.90 6.62 1.34
N SER A 49 5.45 7.80 1.63
CA SER A 49 5.93 8.74 0.62
C SER A 49 7.12 8.20 -0.18
N GLU A 50 7.85 7.23 0.37
CA GLU A 50 8.98 6.55 -0.29
C GLU A 50 8.55 5.22 -0.93
N GLU A 51 7.71 4.44 -0.25
CA GLU A 51 7.32 3.09 -0.66
C GLU A 51 6.21 3.08 -1.72
N LEU A 52 5.20 3.95 -1.61
CA LEU A 52 4.08 3.96 -2.57
C LEU A 52 4.54 4.31 -3.99
N PRO A 53 5.40 5.33 -4.24
CA PRO A 53 5.90 5.60 -5.58
C PRO A 53 6.56 4.38 -6.25
N ILE A 54 7.35 3.60 -5.51
CA ILE A 54 7.96 2.36 -6.04
C ILE A 54 6.88 1.37 -6.49
N ARG A 55 5.89 1.11 -5.63
CA ARG A 55 4.81 0.17 -5.94
C ARG A 55 3.95 0.62 -7.11
N LEU A 56 3.60 1.90 -7.17
CA LEU A 56 2.84 2.50 -8.26
C LEU A 56 3.63 2.44 -9.57
N ALA A 57 4.93 2.72 -9.53
CA ALA A 57 5.81 2.65 -10.70
C ALA A 57 5.85 1.25 -11.31
N HIS A 58 5.99 0.20 -10.48
CA HIS A 58 5.88 -1.18 -10.95
C HIS A 58 4.54 -1.45 -11.64
N ARG A 59 3.42 -0.89 -11.13
CA ARG A 59 2.10 -1.09 -11.79
C ARG A 59 2.04 -0.41 -13.15
N VAL A 60 2.57 0.81 -13.27
CA VAL A 60 2.62 1.52 -14.56
C VAL A 60 3.41 0.71 -15.59
N GLN A 61 4.58 0.23 -15.21
CA GLN A 61 5.44 -0.56 -16.09
C GLN A 61 4.81 -1.90 -16.46
N GLU A 62 4.33 -2.68 -15.50
CA GLU A 62 3.71 -3.98 -15.78
C GLU A 62 2.46 -3.85 -16.67
N LEU A 63 1.65 -2.80 -16.48
CA LEU A 63 0.48 -2.54 -17.36
C LEU A 63 0.88 -2.16 -18.78
N GLN A 64 2.02 -1.49 -18.95
CA GLN A 64 2.56 -1.11 -20.25
C GLN A 64 3.17 -2.30 -21.00
N GLU A 65 3.82 -3.21 -20.29
CA GLU A 65 4.51 -4.38 -20.83
C GLU A 65 3.59 -5.60 -21.03
N LEU A 66 2.26 -5.41 -20.94
CA LEU A 66 1.30 -6.49 -21.14
C LEU A 66 1.40 -7.09 -22.56
N PRO A 67 1.40 -8.42 -22.68
CA PRO A 67 1.63 -9.10 -23.94
C PRO A 67 0.48 -8.89 -24.93
N ASP A 68 0.76 -9.22 -26.20
CA ASP A 68 -0.23 -9.29 -27.28
C ASP A 68 -1.02 -7.99 -27.54
N GLY A 69 -0.50 -6.84 -27.13
CA GLY A 69 -1.17 -5.55 -27.26
C GLY A 69 -2.35 -5.37 -26.30
N LEU A 70 -2.45 -6.18 -25.25
CA LEU A 70 -3.41 -5.96 -24.16
C LEU A 70 -3.13 -4.62 -23.45
N GLY A 71 -1.86 -4.22 -23.32
CA GLY A 71 -1.44 -2.93 -22.78
C GLY A 71 -1.97 -1.71 -23.56
N ASP A 72 -2.35 -1.91 -24.82
CA ASP A 72 -2.88 -0.87 -25.71
C ASP A 72 -4.39 -0.71 -25.60
N MET A 73 -5.09 -1.57 -24.84
CA MET A 73 -6.54 -1.47 -24.70
C MET A 73 -6.90 -0.17 -23.97
N PRO A 74 -7.90 0.59 -24.45
CA PRO A 74 -8.26 1.89 -23.87
C PRO A 74 -8.49 1.85 -22.35
N SER A 75 -9.15 0.80 -21.85
CA SER A 75 -9.41 0.65 -20.42
C SER A 75 -8.13 0.34 -19.63
N ILE A 76 -7.18 -0.41 -20.19
CA ILE A 76 -5.86 -0.67 -19.56
C ILE A 76 -5.03 0.62 -19.53
N GLY A 77 -5.03 1.38 -20.64
CA GLY A 77 -4.38 2.69 -20.72
C GLY A 77 -4.91 3.66 -19.66
N ARG A 78 -6.22 3.70 -19.43
CA ARG A 78 -6.83 4.53 -18.38
C ARG A 78 -6.35 4.16 -16.98
N VAL A 79 -6.28 2.87 -16.67
CA VAL A 79 -5.77 2.40 -15.38
C VAL A 79 -4.30 2.76 -15.21
N ARG A 80 -3.48 2.59 -16.26
CA ARG A 80 -2.08 3.02 -16.25
C ARG A 80 -1.94 4.52 -15.94
N ASP A 81 -2.77 5.35 -16.57
CA ASP A 81 -2.77 6.80 -16.35
C ASP A 81 -3.18 7.15 -14.90
N TRP A 82 -4.12 6.43 -14.30
CA TRP A 82 -4.47 6.60 -12.88
C TRP A 82 -3.30 6.28 -11.94
N TYR A 83 -2.51 5.24 -12.22
CA TYR A 83 -1.30 4.92 -11.47
C TYR A 83 -0.23 6.01 -11.63
N ALA A 84 0.01 6.47 -12.86
CA ALA A 84 0.98 7.53 -13.15
C ALA A 84 0.60 8.87 -12.49
N GLN A 85 -0.67 9.27 -12.56
CA GLN A 85 -1.16 10.46 -11.85
C GLN A 85 -0.97 10.34 -10.33
N SER A 86 -1.26 9.16 -9.77
CA SER A 86 -1.11 8.94 -8.33
C SER A 86 0.36 8.97 -7.89
N PHE A 87 1.25 8.47 -8.75
CA PHE A 87 2.70 8.56 -8.55
C PHE A 87 3.16 10.02 -8.51
N GLU A 88 2.73 10.83 -9.50
CA GLU A 88 3.06 12.26 -9.57
C GLU A 88 2.56 13.01 -8.33
N GLU A 89 1.30 12.79 -7.92
CA GLU A 89 0.72 13.47 -6.76
C GLU A 89 1.43 13.16 -5.43
N ILE A 90 1.98 11.95 -5.26
CA ILE A 90 2.77 11.61 -4.07
C ILE A 90 4.16 12.24 -4.15
N THR A 91 4.84 12.11 -5.29
CA THR A 91 6.24 12.54 -5.45
C THR A 91 6.41 14.06 -5.47
N THR A 92 5.39 14.78 -5.93
CA THR A 92 5.37 16.26 -5.95
C THR A 92 4.83 16.87 -4.66
N LEU A 93 4.34 16.07 -3.70
CA LEU A 93 3.83 16.60 -2.45
C LEU A 93 4.96 17.28 -1.65
N PRO A 94 4.82 18.56 -1.27
CA PRO A 94 5.86 19.27 -0.53
C PRO A 94 6.14 18.63 0.83
N LYS A 95 7.40 18.22 1.06
CA LYS A 95 7.88 17.70 2.34
C LYS A 95 8.10 18.85 3.33
N PRO A 96 7.87 18.66 4.64
CA PRO A 96 8.10 19.71 5.61
C PRO A 96 9.61 19.95 5.81
N THR A 97 9.97 21.22 5.98
CA THR A 97 11.33 21.62 6.36
C THR A 97 11.48 21.47 7.87
N LEU A 98 12.24 20.46 8.30
CA LEU A 98 12.48 20.19 9.72
C LEU A 98 13.90 20.59 10.13
N SER A 99 14.04 21.16 11.34
CA SER A 99 15.34 21.39 11.97
C SER A 99 16.08 20.06 12.19
N SER A 100 17.41 20.11 12.32
CA SER A 100 18.20 18.90 12.60
C SER A 100 17.75 18.20 13.90
N GLU A 101 17.45 18.99 14.93
CA GLU A 101 17.01 18.49 16.23
C GLU A 101 15.71 17.70 16.15
N ILE A 102 14.72 18.20 15.42
CA ILE A 102 13.42 17.51 15.22
C ILE A 102 13.63 16.22 14.43
N ARG A 103 14.49 16.24 13.40
CA ARG A 103 14.82 15.05 12.60
C ARG A 103 15.50 13.99 13.45
N ASP A 104 16.45 14.37 14.30
CA ASP A 104 17.16 13.46 15.18
C ASP A 104 16.23 12.88 16.25
N ARG A 105 15.32 13.71 16.79
CA ARG A 105 14.26 13.26 17.70
C ARG A 105 13.32 12.24 17.04
N LEU A 106 12.96 12.46 15.78
CA LEU A 106 12.17 11.52 14.98
C LEU A 106 12.92 10.22 14.65
N LEU A 107 14.25 10.20 14.70
CA LEU A 107 15.04 8.99 14.41
C LEU A 107 15.42 8.19 15.66
N LYS A 108 15.36 8.80 16.85
CA LYS A 108 15.68 8.12 18.12
C LYS A 108 14.65 7.02 18.42
N PRO A 109 15.07 5.74 18.51
CA PRO A 109 14.23 4.69 19.08
C PRO A 109 14.07 4.94 20.58
N GLN A 110 12.86 4.80 21.14
CA GLN A 110 12.72 4.83 22.60
C GLN A 110 13.47 3.66 23.24
N ASN A 111 14.40 3.97 24.15
CA ASN A 111 14.98 3.02 25.08
C ASN A 111 14.01 2.86 26.27
N GLY A 112 13.02 1.96 26.17
CA GLY A 112 12.08 1.78 27.27
C GLY A 112 11.08 0.64 27.08
N LYS A 113 11.24 -0.40 27.91
CA LYS A 113 10.30 -1.47 28.29
C LYS A 113 8.83 -1.10 28.05
N ASN A 114 8.11 -1.88 27.22
CA ASN A 114 6.64 -1.94 27.02
C ASN A 114 6.14 -1.73 25.57
N SER A 115 6.89 -2.05 24.52
CA SER A 115 6.17 -2.48 23.31
C SER A 115 5.53 -3.83 23.65
N ARG A 116 4.20 -3.91 23.64
CA ARG A 116 3.51 -5.20 23.66
C ARG A 116 3.97 -5.93 22.42
N ILE A 117 4.99 -6.77 22.57
CA ILE A 117 5.45 -7.65 21.53
C ILE A 117 4.27 -8.58 21.26
N LEU A 118 3.51 -8.30 20.20
CA LEU A 118 2.57 -9.26 19.63
C LEU A 118 3.32 -10.57 19.48
N SER A 119 2.73 -11.66 20.01
CA SER A 119 3.29 -12.99 19.91
C SER A 119 3.61 -13.33 18.46
N GLU A 120 4.62 -14.15 18.26
CA GLU A 120 4.99 -14.58 16.92
C GLU A 120 3.81 -15.31 16.26
N ALA A 121 3.61 -15.08 14.96
CA ALA A 121 2.52 -15.69 14.23
C ALA A 121 2.71 -17.22 14.20
N THR A 122 1.72 -17.96 14.69
CA THR A 122 1.70 -19.42 14.55
C THR A 122 1.60 -19.78 13.07
N LYS A 123 2.50 -20.66 12.58
CA LYS A 123 2.43 -21.14 11.20
C LYS A 123 1.13 -21.92 10.98
N ASN A 124 0.45 -21.65 9.88
CA ASN A 124 -0.69 -22.44 9.46
C ASN A 124 -0.17 -23.81 8.94
N PRO A 125 -0.52 -24.94 9.60
CA PRO A 125 -0.02 -26.27 9.22
C PRO A 125 -0.52 -26.73 7.84
N SER A 126 -1.60 -26.14 7.32
CA SER A 126 -2.19 -26.49 6.02
C SER A 126 -1.52 -25.80 4.84
N ILE A 127 -0.51 -24.95 5.06
CA ILE A 127 0.15 -24.17 4.01
C ILE A 127 1.59 -24.63 3.83
N ASN A 128 1.92 -25.15 2.65
CA ASN A 128 3.29 -25.47 2.29
C ASN A 128 4.13 -24.20 2.18
N GLN A 129 5.38 -24.27 2.64
CA GLN A 129 6.28 -23.12 2.65
C GLN A 129 6.50 -22.60 1.22
N GLY A 130 6.03 -21.38 0.94
CA GLY A 130 6.13 -20.75 -0.38
C GLY A 130 4.90 -20.89 -1.28
N GLN A 131 3.87 -21.63 -0.89
CA GLN A 131 2.66 -21.89 -1.70
C GLN A 131 1.89 -20.62 -2.13
N TYR A 132 1.92 -19.58 -1.30
CA TYR A 132 1.27 -18.28 -1.58
C TYR A 132 2.25 -17.11 -1.62
N ARG A 133 3.55 -17.37 -1.81
CA ARG A 133 4.49 -16.26 -2.02
C ARG A 133 4.18 -15.64 -3.38
N SER A 134 3.69 -14.40 -3.37
CA SER A 134 3.81 -13.54 -4.54
C SER A 134 5.30 -13.48 -4.88
N GLN A 135 5.69 -14.00 -6.03
CA GLN A 135 7.04 -13.85 -6.56
C GLN A 135 7.25 -12.36 -6.88
N LEU A 136 7.52 -11.57 -5.84
CA LEU A 136 8.34 -10.37 -5.98
C LEU A 136 9.71 -10.90 -6.41
N HIS A 137 10.25 -10.40 -7.52
CA HIS A 137 11.62 -10.67 -7.94
C HIS A 137 12.56 -10.49 -6.75
N HIS A 138 12.89 -11.60 -6.09
CA HIS A 138 13.87 -11.64 -5.03
C HIS A 138 15.20 -11.78 -5.75
N ASN A 139 15.77 -10.66 -6.17
CA ASN A 139 17.22 -10.63 -6.27
C ASN A 139 17.73 -10.84 -4.85
N ASN A 140 18.11 -12.09 -4.56
CA ASN A 140 18.99 -12.45 -3.45
C ASN A 140 20.32 -11.75 -3.68
N HIS A 141 20.37 -10.46 -3.35
CA HIS A 141 21.61 -9.80 -3.01
C HIS A 141 21.52 -9.40 -1.55
N ASP A 142 22.51 -9.88 -0.83
CA ASP A 142 22.74 -9.82 0.61
C ASP A 142 22.91 -8.37 1.11
N HIS A 143 21.81 -7.60 1.10
CA HIS A 143 21.68 -6.28 1.73
C HIS A 143 20.63 -6.30 2.85
N GLY A 144 20.37 -7.50 3.40
CA GLY A 144 19.27 -7.77 4.33
C GLY A 144 19.37 -7.02 5.66
N GLU A 145 20.57 -6.79 6.19
CA GLU A 145 20.73 -6.08 7.46
C GLU A 145 20.41 -4.58 7.35
N ASN A 146 20.94 -3.90 6.33
CA ASN A 146 20.73 -2.46 6.18
C ASN A 146 19.25 -2.12 5.91
N ARG A 147 18.55 -2.94 5.13
CA ARG A 147 17.11 -2.75 4.86
C ARG A 147 16.24 -3.09 6.07
N LYS A 148 16.56 -4.13 6.85
CA LYS A 148 15.90 -4.41 8.14
C LYS A 148 16.09 -3.27 9.13
N ASN A 149 17.29 -2.67 9.17
CA ASN A 149 17.59 -1.52 10.00
C ASN A 149 16.84 -0.26 9.55
N ALA A 150 16.74 0.00 8.25
CA ALA A 150 15.92 1.09 7.70
C ALA A 150 14.43 0.90 8.04
N LEU A 151 13.92 -0.33 7.92
CA LEU A 151 12.56 -0.68 8.34
C LEU A 151 12.37 -0.38 9.83
N LYS A 152 13.28 -0.86 10.69
CA LYS A 152 13.24 -0.65 12.15
C LYS A 152 13.16 0.84 12.54
N ARG A 153 13.74 1.75 11.75
CA ARG A 153 13.65 3.21 11.97
C ARG A 153 12.21 3.73 11.82
N TYR A 154 11.45 3.19 10.87
CA TYR A 154 10.04 3.58 10.66
C TYR A 154 9.08 2.94 11.67
N TYR A 155 9.36 1.72 12.14
CA TYR A 155 8.45 0.94 13.01
C TYR A 155 8.79 0.98 14.51
N SER A 156 9.68 1.87 14.96
CA SER A 156 9.95 2.07 16.39
C SER A 156 8.89 3.01 16.99
N ALA A 157 8.40 2.72 18.19
CA ALA A 157 7.51 3.62 18.93
C ALA A 157 8.21 4.98 19.13
N GLY A 158 7.51 6.07 18.82
CA GLY A 158 8.01 7.44 18.92
C GLY A 158 7.85 8.00 20.32
N ASP A 159 8.47 9.15 20.54
CA ASP A 159 8.24 9.95 21.74
C ASP A 159 6.82 10.57 21.66
N ASP A 160 5.93 10.17 22.56
CA ASP A 160 4.51 10.59 22.62
C ASP A 160 4.33 11.95 23.33
N THR A 161 5.37 12.77 23.41
CA THR A 161 5.22 14.15 23.90
C THR A 161 4.37 14.97 22.93
N ASN A 162 3.44 15.77 23.45
CA ASN A 162 2.57 16.65 22.66
C ASN A 162 3.28 17.90 22.08
N ASP A 163 4.61 17.94 22.10
CA ASP A 163 5.41 19.09 21.67
C ASP A 163 6.07 18.85 20.30
N TRP A 164 5.24 18.48 19.32
CA TRP A 164 5.65 18.35 17.93
C TRP A 164 5.31 19.63 17.15
N PRO A 165 6.18 20.09 16.23
CA PRO A 165 5.92 21.26 15.42
C PRO A 165 4.62 21.11 14.60
N PRO A 166 3.84 22.20 14.44
CA PRO A 166 2.56 22.16 13.71
C PRO A 166 2.73 21.70 12.25
N GLU A 167 3.91 21.90 11.66
CA GLU A 167 4.25 21.49 10.30
C GLU A 167 4.17 19.97 10.09
N LEU A 168 4.41 19.16 11.13
CA LEU A 168 4.27 17.70 11.05
C LEU A 168 2.80 17.31 10.92
N ASN A 169 1.95 17.90 11.75
CA ASN A 169 0.51 17.63 11.72
C ASN A 169 -0.13 18.13 10.42
N ASP A 170 0.29 19.30 9.93
CA ASP A 170 -0.12 19.81 8.63
C ASP A 170 0.29 18.86 7.49
N TYR A 171 1.54 18.38 7.49
CA TYR A 171 1.99 17.40 6.50
C TYR A 171 1.18 16.10 6.57
N ASN A 172 0.96 15.53 7.77
CA ASN A 172 0.15 14.33 7.95
C ASN A 172 -1.26 14.51 7.37
N THR A 173 -1.87 15.66 7.63
CA THR A 173 -3.21 16.00 7.12
C THR A 173 -3.21 16.12 5.59
N ARG A 174 -2.24 16.83 5.02
CA ARG A 174 -2.11 16.97 3.55
C ARG A 174 -1.84 15.63 2.87
N PHE A 175 -0.95 14.81 3.45
CA PHE A 175 -0.62 13.50 2.94
C PHE A 175 -1.82 12.55 2.99
N SER A 176 -2.54 12.49 4.12
CA SER A 176 -3.77 11.69 4.24
C SER A 176 -4.82 12.10 3.20
N LYS A 177 -5.06 13.41 3.00
CA LYS A 177 -5.96 13.92 1.95
C LYS A 177 -5.53 13.51 0.53
N THR A 178 -4.23 13.51 0.25
CA THR A 178 -3.69 13.02 -1.03
C THR A 178 -3.95 11.52 -1.19
N LEU A 179 -3.73 10.73 -0.14
CA LEU A 179 -4.02 9.29 -0.16
C LEU A 179 -5.51 8.97 -0.30
N GLU A 180 -6.40 9.76 0.29
CA GLU A 180 -7.86 9.63 0.10
C GLU A 180 -8.26 9.84 -1.36
N LYS A 181 -7.71 10.87 -2.02
CA LYS A 181 -7.94 11.13 -3.44
C LYS A 181 -7.47 9.96 -4.30
N ILE A 182 -6.28 9.43 -4.00
CA ILE A 182 -5.73 8.25 -4.69
C ILE A 182 -6.62 7.02 -4.45
N LYS A 183 -7.02 6.75 -3.20
CA LYS A 183 -7.92 5.63 -2.88
C LYS A 183 -9.18 5.66 -3.74
N ARG A 184 -9.84 6.83 -3.81
CA ARG A 184 -11.07 7.04 -4.61
C ARG A 184 -10.83 6.86 -6.10
N ARG A 185 -9.75 7.44 -6.64
CA ARG A 185 -9.36 7.28 -8.06
C ARG A 185 -9.22 5.80 -8.45
N HIS A 186 -8.71 4.98 -7.52
CA HIS A 186 -8.41 3.58 -7.78
C HIS A 186 -9.58 2.62 -7.48
N ASP A 187 -10.74 3.09 -7.02
CA ASP A 187 -11.85 2.20 -6.63
C ASP A 187 -12.38 1.36 -7.82
N SER A 188 -12.46 1.93 -9.01
CA SER A 188 -12.96 1.27 -10.23
C SER A 188 -11.89 0.51 -11.03
N VAL A 189 -10.68 0.34 -10.50
CA VAL A 189 -9.57 -0.35 -11.21
C VAL A 189 -9.95 -1.78 -11.60
N VAL A 190 -10.57 -2.55 -10.70
CA VAL A 190 -10.92 -3.96 -10.98
C VAL A 190 -11.90 -4.07 -12.14
N THR A 191 -12.98 -3.29 -12.11
CA THR A 191 -14.00 -3.29 -13.16
C THR A 191 -13.45 -2.73 -14.47
N THR A 192 -12.54 -1.75 -14.42
CA THR A 192 -11.92 -1.17 -15.61
C THR A 192 -10.89 -2.13 -16.25
N VAL A 193 -10.09 -2.85 -15.47
CA VAL A 193 -9.21 -3.90 -16.00
C VAL A 193 -10.02 -5.02 -16.63
N ALA A 194 -11.12 -5.44 -15.99
CA ALA A 194 -12.04 -6.43 -16.56
C ALA A 194 -12.59 -5.96 -17.92
N GLN A 195 -12.98 -4.69 -18.04
CA GLN A 195 -13.38 -4.11 -19.31
C GLN A 195 -12.26 -4.15 -20.36
N GLY A 196 -11.01 -3.84 -19.97
CA GLY A 196 -9.84 -3.94 -20.86
C GLY A 196 -9.59 -5.35 -21.40
N ILE A 197 -9.81 -6.37 -20.56
CA ILE A 197 -9.77 -7.77 -20.98
C ILE A 197 -10.89 -8.08 -21.98
N LEU A 198 -12.11 -7.57 -21.77
CA LEU A 198 -13.22 -7.75 -22.71
C LEU A 198 -12.98 -7.04 -24.04
N GLU A 199 -12.36 -5.86 -24.04
CA GLU A 199 -11.90 -5.14 -25.24
C GLU A 199 -10.88 -6.00 -26.01
N TYR A 200 -9.90 -6.56 -25.31
CA TYR A 200 -8.90 -7.45 -25.90
C TYR A 200 -9.49 -8.72 -26.50
N LYS A 201 -10.37 -9.43 -25.77
CA LYS A 201 -11.05 -10.64 -26.25
C LYS A 201 -11.82 -10.38 -27.54
N ARG A 202 -12.55 -9.25 -27.60
CA ARG A 202 -13.29 -8.82 -28.80
C ARG A 202 -12.36 -8.54 -29.97
N LYS A 203 -11.26 -7.79 -29.75
CA LYS A 203 -10.30 -7.44 -30.81
C LYS A 203 -9.57 -8.65 -31.39
N ARG A 204 -9.23 -9.62 -30.55
CA ARG A 204 -8.49 -10.85 -30.95
C ARG A 204 -9.39 -12.01 -31.37
N GLN A 205 -10.71 -11.89 -31.25
CA GLN A 205 -11.68 -12.98 -31.44
C GLN A 205 -11.31 -14.26 -30.64
N ARG A 206 -10.75 -14.09 -29.44
CA ARG A 206 -10.36 -15.19 -28.54
C ARG A 206 -11.24 -15.20 -27.31
N MET A 207 -11.80 -16.37 -26.98
CA MET A 207 -12.63 -16.55 -25.79
C MET A 207 -11.81 -16.80 -24.51
N GLN A 208 -10.64 -17.45 -24.66
CA GLN A 208 -9.75 -17.79 -23.55
C GLN A 208 -8.57 -16.82 -23.43
N ILE A 209 -8.13 -16.62 -22.20
CA ILE A 209 -6.96 -15.81 -21.86
C ILE A 209 -5.79 -16.76 -21.62
N ASP A 210 -4.59 -16.39 -22.07
CA ASP A 210 -3.38 -17.16 -21.82
C ASP A 210 -2.98 -17.15 -20.33
N HIS A 211 -2.30 -18.21 -19.88
CA HIS A 211 -1.75 -18.38 -18.54
C HIS A 211 -0.87 -17.19 -18.11
N ASN A 212 -0.13 -16.59 -19.05
CA ASN A 212 0.70 -15.42 -18.80
C ASN A 212 -0.10 -14.20 -18.30
N ILE A 213 -1.28 -13.96 -18.89
CA ILE A 213 -2.14 -12.85 -18.47
C ILE A 213 -2.81 -13.19 -17.13
N GLN A 214 -3.18 -14.44 -16.89
CA GLN A 214 -3.71 -14.86 -15.58
C GLN A 214 -2.68 -14.62 -14.46
N ALA A 215 -1.43 -15.07 -14.66
CA ALA A 215 -0.35 -14.85 -13.72
C ALA A 215 -0.05 -13.35 -13.52
N PHE A 216 -0.17 -12.54 -14.57
CA PHE A 216 -0.13 -11.08 -14.43
C PHE A 216 -1.26 -10.55 -13.55
N LEU A 217 -2.52 -10.93 -13.81
CA LEU A 217 -3.67 -10.43 -13.06
C LEU A 217 -3.57 -10.78 -11.58
N ASP A 218 -3.11 -11.98 -11.25
CA ASP A 218 -2.88 -12.41 -9.87
C ASP A 218 -1.83 -11.51 -9.20
N ARG A 219 -0.68 -11.28 -9.84
CA ARG A 219 0.36 -10.37 -9.32
C ARG A 219 -0.15 -8.92 -9.21
N PHE A 220 -0.88 -8.46 -10.21
CA PHE A 220 -1.46 -7.12 -10.27
C PHE A 220 -2.43 -6.88 -9.12
N TYR A 221 -3.38 -7.79 -8.90
CA TYR A 221 -4.36 -7.66 -7.84
C TYR A 221 -3.76 -7.87 -6.45
N MET A 222 -2.79 -8.77 -6.28
CA MET A 222 -2.05 -8.89 -5.01
C MET A 222 -1.30 -7.60 -4.65
N SER A 223 -0.60 -7.00 -5.61
CA SER A 223 0.07 -5.71 -5.39
C SER A 223 -0.93 -4.60 -5.08
N ARG A 224 -2.04 -4.53 -5.81
CA ARG A 224 -3.11 -3.55 -5.56
C ARG A 224 -3.72 -3.70 -4.16
N ILE A 225 -3.97 -4.93 -3.70
CA ILE A 225 -4.43 -5.20 -2.34
C ILE A 225 -3.40 -4.65 -1.35
N GLY A 226 -2.11 -4.90 -1.57
CA GLY A 226 -1.04 -4.35 -0.74
C GLY A 226 -1.00 -2.82 -0.71
N ILE A 227 -1.16 -2.14 -1.84
CA ILE A 227 -1.23 -0.67 -1.92
C ILE A 227 -2.46 -0.15 -1.14
N ARG A 228 -3.64 -0.75 -1.35
CA ARG A 228 -4.88 -0.37 -0.63
C ARG A 228 -4.78 -0.63 0.87
N MET A 229 -4.09 -1.68 1.29
CA MET A 229 -3.85 -2.00 2.70
C MET A 229 -3.01 -0.92 3.37
N LEU A 230 -1.92 -0.50 2.74
CA LEU A 230 -1.05 0.57 3.25
C LEU A 230 -1.78 1.92 3.32
N ILE A 231 -2.48 2.29 2.24
CA ILE A 231 -3.25 3.55 2.18
C ILE A 231 -4.39 3.55 3.20
N GLY A 232 -5.17 2.46 3.26
CA GLY A 232 -6.31 2.32 4.16
C GLY A 232 -5.89 2.39 5.62
N GLN A 233 -4.79 1.73 5.99
CA GLN A 233 -4.26 1.79 7.34
C GLN A 233 -3.87 3.22 7.74
N HIS A 234 -3.16 3.94 6.87
CA HIS A 234 -2.73 5.30 7.20
C HIS A 234 -3.90 6.27 7.35
N ILE A 235 -4.88 6.21 6.45
CA ILE A 235 -6.09 7.04 6.53
C ILE A 235 -6.84 6.74 7.84
N ALA A 236 -7.06 5.46 8.17
CA ALA A 236 -7.76 5.07 9.38
C ALA A 236 -7.04 5.52 10.66
N LEU A 237 -5.71 5.43 10.71
CA LEU A 237 -4.95 5.91 11.86
C LEU A 237 -4.92 7.44 11.98
N THR A 238 -5.12 8.16 10.87
CA THR A 238 -5.17 9.63 10.88
C THR A 238 -6.57 10.16 11.24
N ASP A 239 -7.63 9.41 10.94
CA ASP A 239 -8.99 9.78 11.30
C ASP A 239 -9.28 9.44 12.78
N GLN A 240 -9.43 10.47 13.61
CA GLN A 240 -9.73 10.32 15.04
C GLN A 240 -11.03 9.54 15.29
N ARG A 241 -11.98 9.54 14.34
CA ARG A 241 -13.26 8.81 14.47
C ARG A 241 -13.11 7.29 14.32
N ALA A 242 -12.01 6.83 13.74
CA ALA A 242 -11.75 5.40 13.54
C ALA A 242 -11.29 4.68 14.83
N HIS A 243 -11.05 5.41 15.93
CA HIS A 243 -10.57 4.87 17.20
C HIS A 243 -11.70 4.47 18.17
N SER A 244 -12.91 4.20 17.68
CA SER A 244 -14.06 3.87 18.52
C SER A 244 -13.97 2.46 19.12
N ASP A 245 -13.35 1.51 18.42
CA ASP A 245 -13.25 0.12 18.87
C ASP A 245 -11.81 -0.22 19.33
N PRO A 246 -11.59 -0.56 20.62
CA PRO A 246 -10.26 -0.89 21.14
C PRO A 246 -9.69 -2.20 20.59
N THR A 247 -10.47 -2.99 19.86
CA THR A 247 -10.01 -4.20 19.18
C THR A 247 -9.39 -3.93 17.82
N TYR A 248 -9.55 -2.71 17.29
CA TYR A 248 -9.02 -2.30 15.99
C TYR A 248 -7.79 -1.41 16.13
N VAL A 249 -6.84 -1.61 15.22
CA VAL A 249 -5.72 -0.71 14.98
C VAL A 249 -5.74 -0.31 13.52
N GLY A 250 -6.25 0.89 13.23
CA GLY A 250 -6.58 1.33 11.88
C GLY A 250 -7.65 0.42 11.28
N ILE A 251 -7.33 -0.31 10.21
CA ILE A 251 -8.25 -1.26 9.56
C ILE A 251 -8.03 -2.72 9.99
N ILE A 252 -7.16 -2.97 10.97
CA ILE A 252 -6.79 -4.32 11.42
C ILE A 252 -7.50 -4.63 12.74
N CYS A 253 -8.38 -5.62 12.74
CA CYS A 253 -8.92 -6.19 13.98
C CYS A 253 -7.89 -7.14 14.61
N THR A 254 -7.52 -6.88 15.86
CA THR A 254 -6.57 -7.70 16.64
C THR A 254 -7.23 -8.88 17.34
N LYS A 255 -8.56 -8.90 17.40
CA LYS A 255 -9.37 -9.94 18.06
C LYS A 255 -10.44 -10.51 17.13
N THR A 256 -10.09 -10.77 15.87
CA THR A 256 -11.04 -11.31 14.89
C THR A 256 -11.60 -12.66 15.33
N ASN A 257 -12.92 -12.76 15.45
CA ASN A 257 -13.62 -14.02 15.60
C ASN A 257 -14.00 -14.57 14.21
N VAL A 258 -13.31 -15.63 13.79
CA VAL A 258 -13.52 -16.24 12.47
C VAL A 258 -14.93 -16.81 12.31
N ARG A 259 -15.55 -17.29 13.40
CA ARG A 259 -16.93 -17.79 13.36
C ARG A 259 -17.90 -16.68 13.01
N ASP A 260 -17.82 -15.56 13.71
CA ASP A 260 -18.75 -14.44 13.54
C ASP A 260 -18.61 -13.86 12.12
N LEU A 261 -17.37 -13.73 11.63
CA LEU A 261 -17.11 -13.27 10.26
C LEU A 261 -17.69 -14.23 9.20
N ALA A 262 -17.57 -15.54 9.42
CA ALA A 262 -18.15 -16.53 8.53
C ALA A 262 -19.68 -16.48 8.54
N GLN A 263 -20.28 -16.31 9.71
CA GLN A 263 -21.72 -16.20 9.88
C GLN A 263 -22.27 -14.95 9.19
N GLU A 264 -21.62 -13.79 9.37
CA GLU A 264 -21.97 -12.54 8.67
C GLU A 264 -21.87 -12.70 7.14
N ALA A 265 -20.82 -13.38 6.65
CA ALA A 265 -20.67 -13.64 5.22
C ALA A 265 -21.79 -14.56 4.67
N ILE A 266 -22.21 -15.57 5.43
CA ILE A 266 -23.33 -16.46 5.08
C ILE A 266 -24.64 -15.66 4.99
N GLU A 267 -24.90 -14.81 5.98
CA GLU A 267 -26.12 -13.99 6.02
C GLU A 267 -26.17 -13.00 4.85
N ASN A 268 -25.07 -12.32 4.56
CA ASN A 268 -24.96 -11.43 3.41
C ASN A 268 -25.17 -12.17 2.08
N ALA A 269 -24.59 -13.37 1.93
CA ALA A 269 -24.78 -14.18 0.73
C ALA A 269 -26.23 -14.64 0.59
N ARG A 270 -26.85 -15.07 1.69
CA ARG A 270 -28.26 -15.47 1.74
C ARG A 270 -29.18 -14.34 1.32
N PHE A 271 -28.96 -13.13 1.83
CA PHE A 271 -29.74 -11.95 1.48
C PHE A 271 -29.66 -11.59 -0.03
N VAL A 272 -28.54 -11.85 -0.70
CA VAL A 272 -28.40 -11.60 -2.14
C VAL A 272 -29.05 -12.72 -2.99
N CYS A 273 -29.18 -13.92 -2.42
CA CYS A 273 -29.79 -15.07 -3.09
C CYS A 273 -31.32 -15.13 -2.96
N GLU A 274 -31.88 -14.58 -1.88
CA GLU A 274 -33.32 -14.41 -1.67
C GLU A 274 -33.87 -13.20 -2.45
#